data_AF-A0A7C2FD31-F1
#
_entry.id   AF-A0A7C2FD31-F1
#
_cell.length_a   1.000
_cell.length_b   1.000
_cell.length_c   1.000
_cell.angle_alpha   90.00
_cell.angle_beta   90.00
_cell.angle_gamma   90.00
#
_symmetry.space_group_name_H-M   'P 1'
#
loop_
_entity.id
_entity.type
_entity.pdbx_description
1 polymer ?
#
loop_
_entity_poly.entity_id
_entity_poly.type
_entity_poly.pdbx_seq_one_letter_code
_entity_poly.pdbx_strand_id
1 'polypeptide(L)'
;MAIEQARETEQFAKQERNALTVARYPRSGDRLIARTGWAHYEWWTRTIGAFRQGLPHSLPYDWRSLTREYRGIELAGDVLRQEAMRVYLQKARDAVSGFELPASIQTVDHLEECCNLLLIARFLAGYPEEAEQ
;
A
#
# COMPACT_ATOMS: atom_id res chain seq x y z
N MET A 1 -21.57 14.42 -5.17
CA MET A 1 -20.89 13.12 -4.97
C MET A 1 -19.38 13.17 -5.20
N ALA A 2 -18.84 13.26 -6.42
CA ALA A 2 -17.37 13.19 -6.62
C ALA A 2 -16.58 14.31 -5.91
N ILE A 3 -17.10 15.54 -5.91
CA ILE A 3 -16.48 16.68 -5.22
C ILE A 3 -16.53 16.52 -3.69
N GLU A 4 -17.61 15.95 -3.15
CA GLU A 4 -17.73 15.69 -1.70
C GLU A 4 -16.75 14.60 -1.27
N GLN A 5 -16.63 13.54 -2.07
CA GLN A 5 -15.64 12.47 -1.87
C GLN A 5 -14.20 12.98 -1.92
N ALA A 6 -13.90 13.90 -2.86
CA ALA A 6 -12.60 14.56 -2.91
C ALA A 6 -12.34 15.42 -1.67
N ARG A 7 -13.33 16.18 -1.19
CA ARG A 7 -13.23 16.98 0.05
C ARG A 7 -13.04 16.12 1.29
N GLU A 8 -13.74 14.99 1.40
CA GLU A 8 -13.50 14.01 2.46
C GLU A 8 -12.08 13.47 2.42
N THR A 9 -11.58 13.13 1.23
CA THR A 9 -10.21 12.63 1.03
C THR A 9 -9.17 13.69 1.44
N GLU A 10 -9.42 14.95 1.09
CA GLU A 10 -8.59 16.09 1.47
C GLU A 10 -8.57 16.31 2.99
N GLN A 11 -9.70 16.14 3.68
CA GLN A 11 -9.77 16.23 5.14
C GLN A 11 -8.80 15.24 5.81
N PHE A 12 -8.66 14.02 5.28
CA PHE A 12 -7.68 13.06 5.80
C PHE A 12 -6.24 13.55 5.59
N ALA A 13 -5.91 14.17 4.45
CA ALA A 13 -4.58 14.74 4.22
C ALA A 13 -4.27 15.92 5.17
N LYS A 14 -5.28 16.72 5.52
CA LYS A 14 -5.16 17.88 6.42
C LYS A 14 -4.86 17.50 7.87
N GLN A 15 -5.26 16.30 8.32
CA GLN A 15 -4.99 15.82 9.67
C GLN A 15 -3.50 15.59 9.92
N GLU A 16 -2.79 15.05 8.93
CA GLU A 16 -1.38 14.68 9.05
C GLU A 16 -0.43 15.84 8.73
N ARG A 17 -0.91 16.82 7.93
CA ARG A 17 -0.17 17.96 7.36
C ARG A 17 1.01 17.50 6.49
N ASN A 18 1.16 18.08 5.30
CA ASN A 18 2.23 17.71 4.36
C ASN A 18 2.19 16.21 3.96
N ALA A 19 0.99 15.73 3.58
CA ALA A 19 0.75 14.37 3.14
C ALA A 19 -0.08 14.33 1.85
N LEU A 20 0.03 13.22 1.13
CA LEU A 20 -0.79 12.85 0.00
C LEU A 20 -1.78 11.78 0.43
N THR A 21 -3.07 12.02 0.18
CA THR A 21 -4.12 11.01 0.35
C THR A 21 -4.71 10.67 -1.01
N VAL A 22 -4.77 9.38 -1.32
CA VAL A 22 -5.46 8.88 -2.51
C VAL A 22 -6.57 7.95 -2.06
N ALA A 23 -7.76 8.17 -2.61
CA ALA A 23 -8.91 7.34 -2.36
C ALA A 23 -9.42 6.75 -3.68
N ARG A 24 -9.64 5.43 -3.70
CA ARG A 24 -10.27 4.72 -4.81
C ARG A 24 -11.70 4.37 -4.43
N TYR A 25 -12.63 4.87 -5.24
CA TYR A 25 -14.08 4.64 -5.11
C TYR A 25 -14.54 3.70 -6.24
N PRO A 26 -14.44 2.37 -6.07
CA PRO A 26 -14.93 1.43 -7.08
C PRO A 26 -16.45 1.50 -7.21
N ARG A 27 -16.98 1.10 -8.37
CA ARG A 27 -18.44 1.03 -8.63
C ARG A 27 -19.15 0.05 -7.68
N SER A 28 -18.44 -0.96 -7.18
CA SER A 28 -18.91 -1.94 -6.22
C SER A 28 -17.81 -2.25 -5.22
N GLY A 29 -18.19 -2.48 -3.96
CA GLY A 29 -17.28 -2.80 -2.86
C GLY A 29 -16.79 -1.59 -2.09
N ASP A 30 -15.88 -1.83 -1.15
CA ASP A 30 -15.44 -0.80 -0.21
C ASP A 30 -14.49 0.21 -0.85
N ARG A 31 -14.61 1.45 -0.37
CA ARG A 31 -13.63 2.50 -0.62
C ARG A 31 -12.27 2.09 -0.06
N LEU A 32 -11.22 2.27 -0.86
CA LEU A 32 -9.84 2.15 -0.38
C LEU A 32 -9.26 3.55 -0.21
N ILE A 33 -8.66 3.82 0.94
CA ILE A 33 -7.91 5.04 1.20
C ILE A 33 -6.48 4.66 1.53
N ALA A 34 -5.52 5.29 0.87
CA ALA A 34 -4.12 5.28 1.27
C ALA A 34 -3.68 6.70 1.61
N ARG A 35 -2.87 6.80 2.65
CA ARG A 35 -2.22 8.03 3.10
C ARG A 35 -0.72 7.80 3.03
N THR A 36 0.02 8.80 2.57
CA THR A 36 1.48 8.80 2.64
C THR A 36 1.97 10.21 2.93
N GLY A 37 2.92 10.34 3.86
CA GLY A 37 3.72 11.55 3.94
C GLY A 37 4.56 11.72 2.67
N TRP A 38 4.90 12.96 2.31
CA TRP A 38 5.75 13.22 1.14
C TRP A 38 7.13 12.57 1.26
N ALA A 39 7.65 12.38 2.47
CA ALA A 39 8.90 11.66 2.73
C ALA A 39 8.87 10.18 2.28
N HIS A 40 7.69 9.58 2.16
CA HIS A 40 7.50 8.19 1.73
C HIS A 40 6.93 8.09 0.31
N TYR A 41 6.69 9.22 -0.35
CA TYR A 41 6.11 9.26 -1.70
C TYR A 41 6.98 8.51 -2.72
N GLU A 42 8.31 8.65 -2.62
CA GLU A 42 9.24 7.95 -3.52
C GLU A 42 9.16 6.42 -3.38
N TRP A 43 8.96 5.91 -2.16
CA TRP A 43 8.75 4.47 -1.95
C TRP A 43 7.44 4.00 -2.59
N TRP A 44 6.38 4.83 -2.51
CA TRP A 44 5.10 4.52 -3.16
C TRP A 44 5.22 4.50 -4.69
N THR A 45 5.88 5.49 -5.29
CA THR A 45 6.08 5.52 -6.75
C THR A 45 6.94 4.34 -7.22
N ARG A 46 8.00 4.00 -6.49
CA ARG A 46 8.79 2.77 -6.74
C ARG A 46 7.94 1.51 -6.70
N THR A 47 6.99 1.43 -5.78
CA THR A 47 6.06 0.30 -5.67
C THR A 47 5.12 0.21 -6.88
N ILE A 48 4.63 1.33 -7.40
CA ILE A 48 3.84 1.36 -8.65
C ILE A 48 4.68 0.78 -9.79
N GLY A 49 5.94 1.20 -9.91
CA GLY A 49 6.90 0.65 -10.87
C GLY A 49 7.15 -0.85 -10.67
N ALA A 50 7.29 -1.31 -9.43
CA ALA A 50 7.47 -2.72 -9.12
C ALA A 50 6.29 -3.59 -9.58
N PHE A 51 5.04 -3.11 -9.43
CA PHE A 51 3.87 -3.80 -10.00
C PHE A 51 3.91 -3.88 -11.53
N ARG A 52 4.38 -2.83 -12.22
CA ARG A 52 4.58 -2.87 -13.67
C ARG A 52 5.67 -3.87 -14.08
N GLN A 53 6.66 -4.07 -13.21
CA GLN A 53 7.79 -5.00 -13.42
C GLN A 53 7.50 -6.44 -12.97
N GLY A 54 6.29 -6.73 -12.47
CA GLY A 54 5.88 -8.09 -12.12
C GLY A 54 5.79 -8.41 -10.62
N LEU A 55 5.74 -7.40 -9.75
CA LEU A 55 5.44 -7.63 -8.32
C LEU A 55 4.13 -8.43 -8.18
N PRO A 56 4.08 -9.50 -7.36
CA PRO A 56 2.92 -10.38 -7.31
C PRO A 56 1.62 -9.63 -6.99
N HIS A 57 0.64 -9.69 -7.90
CA HIS A 57 -0.64 -9.00 -7.75
C HIS A 57 -1.44 -9.42 -6.51
N SER A 58 -1.21 -10.65 -6.02
CA SER A 58 -1.88 -11.16 -4.83
C SER A 58 -1.30 -10.62 -3.52
N LEU A 59 -0.05 -10.12 -3.53
CA LEU A 59 0.71 -9.76 -2.33
C LEU A 59 -0.07 -8.89 -1.33
N PRO A 60 -0.80 -7.83 -1.76
CA PRO A 60 -1.54 -7.00 -0.81
C PRO A 60 -2.68 -7.75 -0.12
N TYR A 61 -3.28 -8.73 -0.78
CA TYR A 61 -4.32 -9.57 -0.21
C TYR A 61 -3.74 -10.60 0.76
N ASP A 62 -2.60 -11.18 0.44
CA ASP A 62 -1.91 -12.12 1.32
C ASP A 62 -1.48 -11.43 2.63
N TRP A 63 -0.93 -10.22 2.54
CA TRP A 63 -0.62 -9.42 3.73
C TRP A 63 -1.87 -8.97 4.48
N ARG A 64 -2.97 -8.64 3.81
CA ARG A 64 -4.24 -8.34 4.49
C ARG A 64 -4.81 -9.56 5.22
N SER A 65 -4.55 -10.77 4.73
CA SER A 65 -4.85 -11.99 5.48
C SER A 65 -3.96 -12.11 6.72
N LEU A 66 -2.67 -11.80 6.59
CA LEU A 66 -1.73 -11.75 7.71
C LEU A 66 -2.15 -10.74 8.79
N THR A 67 -2.62 -9.54 8.40
CA THR A 67 -3.10 -8.54 9.36
C THR A 67 -4.35 -9.00 10.11
N ARG A 68 -5.21 -9.79 9.47
CA ARG A 68 -6.39 -10.39 10.13
C ARG A 68 -5.99 -11.49 11.09
N GLU A 69 -5.02 -12.32 10.72
CA GLU A 69 -4.50 -13.41 11.55
C GLU A 69 -3.85 -12.87 12.83
N TYR A 70 -3.08 -11.79 12.71
CA TYR A 70 -2.38 -11.17 13.84
C TYR A 70 -3.16 -10.09 14.56
N ARG A 71 -4.43 -9.86 14.19
CA ARG A 71 -5.25 -8.84 14.84
C ARG A 71 -5.49 -9.20 16.30
N GLY A 72 -5.10 -8.30 17.20
CA GLY A 72 -5.19 -8.50 18.65
C GLY A 72 -4.05 -9.34 19.24
N ILE A 73 -3.05 -9.71 18.43
CA ILE A 73 -1.81 -10.33 18.90
C ILE A 73 -0.75 -9.23 19.01
N GLU A 74 -0.11 -9.14 20.17
CA GLU A 74 1.02 -8.23 20.37
C GLU A 74 2.28 -8.86 19.77
N LEU A 75 2.68 -8.37 18.60
CA LEU A 75 3.90 -8.79 17.90
C LEU A 75 4.91 -7.66 17.89
N ALA A 76 6.18 -8.01 18.09
CA ALA A 76 7.26 -7.08 17.85
C ALA A 76 7.32 -6.70 16.37
N GLY A 77 7.57 -5.43 16.07
CA GLY A 77 7.50 -4.90 14.70
C GLY A 77 8.51 -5.55 13.73
N ASP A 78 9.66 -5.98 14.24
CA ASP A 78 10.64 -6.76 13.48
C ASP A 78 10.12 -8.14 13.08
N VAL A 79 9.47 -8.86 14.00
CA VAL A 79 8.81 -10.15 13.72
C VAL A 79 7.70 -9.97 12.69
N LEU A 80 6.87 -8.93 12.82
CA LEU A 80 5.82 -8.63 11.84
C LEU A 80 6.40 -8.37 10.44
N ARG A 81 7.49 -7.60 10.35
CA ARG A 81 8.18 -7.35 9.08
C ARG A 81 8.81 -8.62 8.52
N GLN A 82 9.38 -9.49 9.36
CA GLN A 82 9.92 -10.79 8.92
C GLN A 82 8.83 -11.68 8.34
N GLU A 83 7.66 -11.77 8.98
CA GLU A 83 6.53 -12.56 8.46
C GLU A 83 5.97 -12.00 7.16
N ALA A 84 5.79 -10.67 7.07
CA ALA A 84 5.37 -10.04 5.82
C ALA A 84 6.38 -10.27 4.69
N MET A 85 7.68 -10.18 4.99
CA MET A 85 8.76 -10.46 4.04
C MET A 85 8.80 -11.93 3.65
N ARG A 86 8.57 -12.87 4.58
CA ARG A 86 8.47 -14.31 4.31
C ARG A 86 7.36 -14.59 3.28
N VAL A 87 6.18 -13.99 3.46
CA VAL A 87 5.06 -14.12 2.50
C VAL A 87 5.44 -13.57 1.13
N TYR A 88 6.13 -12.43 1.08
CA TYR A 88 6.64 -11.87 -0.17
C TYR A 88 7.63 -12.81 -0.86
N LEU A 89 8.66 -13.26 -0.15
CA LEU A 89 9.71 -14.14 -0.67
C LEU A 89 9.15 -15.48 -1.17
N GLN A 90 8.11 -16.01 -0.53
CA GLN A 90 7.43 -17.22 -1.00
C GLN A 90 6.82 -17.04 -2.40
N LYS A 91 6.43 -15.82 -2.76
CA LYS A 91 5.79 -15.49 -4.05
C LYS A 91 6.75 -14.91 -5.07
N ALA A 92 7.80 -14.24 -4.62
CA ALA A 92 8.75 -13.54 -5.48
C ALA A 92 9.76 -14.47 -6.19
N ARG A 93 9.45 -15.78 -6.32
CA ARG A 93 10.39 -16.83 -6.77
C ARG A 93 11.22 -16.45 -8.01
N ASP A 94 10.70 -15.61 -8.91
CA ASP A 94 11.44 -15.17 -10.11
C ASP A 94 11.25 -13.68 -10.51
N ALA A 95 10.51 -12.84 -9.75
CA ALA A 95 9.85 -11.69 -10.39
C ALA A 95 10.38 -10.27 -10.08
N VAL A 96 10.92 -9.96 -8.89
CA VAL A 96 11.44 -8.61 -8.59
C VAL A 96 12.51 -8.71 -7.51
N SER A 97 13.77 -8.40 -7.81
CA SER A 97 14.79 -8.23 -6.77
C SER A 97 14.70 -6.82 -6.17
N GLY A 98 14.65 -6.69 -4.85
CA GLY A 98 14.82 -5.40 -4.16
C GLY A 98 13.53 -4.68 -3.73
N PHE A 99 12.38 -5.36 -3.65
CA PHE A 99 11.24 -4.80 -2.94
C PHE A 99 11.48 -4.89 -1.43
N GLU A 100 11.51 -3.73 -0.78
CA GLU A 100 11.75 -3.61 0.66
C GLU A 100 10.51 -3.11 1.38
N LEU A 101 10.18 -3.76 2.50
CA LEU A 101 9.17 -3.24 3.42
C LEU A 101 9.68 -1.94 4.08
N PRO A 102 8.83 -0.90 4.19
CA PRO A 102 9.14 0.27 4.98
C PRO A 102 9.45 -0.10 6.45
N ALA A 103 10.52 0.48 6.99
CA ALA A 103 10.86 0.35 8.40
C ALA A 103 9.79 0.97 9.34
N SER A 104 8.89 1.79 8.82
CA SER A 104 7.75 2.36 9.56
C SER A 104 6.69 1.32 9.95
N ILE A 105 6.69 0.12 9.36
CA ILE A 105 5.77 -0.96 9.72
C ILE A 105 6.20 -1.53 11.08
N GLN A 106 5.51 -1.11 12.14
CA GLN A 106 5.79 -1.50 13.53
C GLN A 106 4.60 -2.23 14.17
N THR A 107 3.40 -2.03 13.64
CA THR A 107 2.15 -2.60 14.15
C THR A 107 1.35 -3.24 13.02
N VAL A 108 0.37 -4.07 13.38
CA VAL A 108 -0.57 -4.67 12.43
C VAL A 108 -1.34 -3.61 11.65
N ASP A 109 -1.71 -2.50 12.30
CA ASP A 109 -2.39 -1.37 11.65
C ASP A 109 -1.49 -0.71 10.60
N HIS A 110 -0.19 -0.50 10.88
CA HIS A 110 0.73 0.03 9.87
C HIS A 110 0.86 -0.90 8.66
N LEU A 111 0.83 -2.22 8.87
CA LEU A 111 0.85 -3.19 7.78
C LEU A 111 -0.47 -3.15 6.98
N GLU A 112 -1.61 -2.98 7.63
CA GLU A 112 -2.91 -2.83 6.96
C GLU A 112 -2.99 -1.54 6.12
N GLU A 113 -2.46 -0.44 6.63
CA GLU A 113 -2.32 0.81 5.88
C GLU A 113 -1.41 0.64 4.66
N CYS A 114 -0.28 -0.06 4.83
CA CYS A 114 0.60 -0.42 3.74
C CYS A 114 -0.13 -1.28 2.69
N CYS A 115 -0.96 -2.24 3.08
CA CYS A 115 -1.77 -3.03 2.15
C CYS A 115 -2.71 -2.16 1.31
N ASN A 116 -3.35 -1.15 1.91
CA ASN A 116 -4.20 -0.22 1.17
C ASN A 116 -3.39 0.59 0.14
N LEU A 117 -2.20 1.06 0.53
CA LEU A 117 -1.27 1.73 -0.36
C LEU A 117 -0.86 0.82 -1.53
N LEU A 118 -0.50 -0.43 -1.26
CA LEU A 118 -0.15 -1.40 -2.30
C LEU A 118 -1.33 -1.71 -3.25
N LEU A 119 -2.56 -1.81 -2.72
CA LEU A 119 -3.74 -2.03 -3.55
C LEU A 119 -4.01 -0.85 -4.50
N ILE A 120 -3.81 0.37 -4.02
CA ILE A 120 -3.91 1.57 -4.86
C ILE A 120 -2.73 1.62 -5.84
N ALA A 121 -1.50 1.30 -5.40
CA ALA A 121 -0.33 1.25 -6.27
C ALA A 121 -0.52 0.27 -7.44
N ARG A 122 -1.02 -0.93 -7.15
CA ARG A 122 -1.38 -1.94 -8.16
C ARG A 122 -2.42 -1.41 -9.13
N PHE A 123 -3.44 -0.72 -8.64
CA PHE A 123 -4.47 -0.12 -9.50
C PHE A 123 -3.85 0.93 -10.43
N LEU A 124 -3.02 1.83 -9.91
CA LEU A 124 -2.33 2.87 -10.67
C LEU A 124 -1.33 2.29 -11.69
N ALA A 125 -0.69 1.16 -11.37
CA ALA A 125 0.22 0.47 -12.28
C ALA A 125 -0.46 0.01 -13.59
N GLY A 126 -1.78 -0.19 -13.57
CA GLY A 126 -2.57 -0.54 -14.76
C GLY A 126 -2.82 0.63 -15.72
N TYR A 127 -2.45 1.87 -15.34
CA TYR A 127 -2.52 3.04 -16.22
C TYR A 127 -1.12 3.37 -16.76
N PRO A 128 -1.00 3.64 -18.07
CA PRO A 128 0.26 4.08 -18.66
C PRO A 128 0.65 5.43 -18.04
N GLU A 129 1.95 5.65 -17.84
CA GLU A 129 2.44 7.01 -17.65
C GLU A 129 2.20 7.76 -18.95
N GLU A 130 1.52 8.91 -18.89
CA GLU A 130 1.45 9.80 -20.03
C GLU A 130 2.89 10.11 -20.43
N ALA A 131 3.28 9.70 -21.65
CA ALA A 131 4.56 10.08 -22.21
C ALA A 131 4.61 11.61 -22.18
N GLU A 132 5.60 12.17 -21.47
CA GLU A 132 5.85 13.61 -21.43
C GLU A 132 5.78 14.15 -22.88
N GLN A 133 4.80 15.03 -23.14
CA GLN A 133 4.73 15.83 -24.36
C GLN A 133 5.65 17.04 -24.25
#